data_AF-A0A0W0Y108-F1
#
_entry.id   AF-A0A0W0Y108-F1
#
_cell.length_a   1.000
_cell.length_b   1.000
_cell.length_c   1.000
_cell.angle_alpha   90.00
_cell.angle_beta   90.00
_cell.angle_gamma   90.00
#
_symmetry.space_group_name_H-M   'P 1'
#
loop_
_entity.id
_entity.type
_entity.pdbx_description
1 polymer ?
#
loop_
_entity_poly.entity_id
_entity_poly.type
_entity_poly.pdbx_seq_one_letter_code
_entity_poly.pdbx_strand_id
1 'polypeptide(L)'
;MAVTAEEFREKFYRYLVSILNTPGKIQRAKQNFHSSDDTKRFMHKESFGIQHWKDEDALNLTAAVAEAHALTMEYYQREPVEITQKYNQKFLNTLISELASPIHADEPLKLLVEEIKMQIRVTNTQPSLINNYTLLGGGAALLVLGVAALASSGSNTPKI
;
A
#
# COMPACT_ATOMS: atom_id res chain seq x y z
N MET A 1 19.81 18.65 -4.54
CA MET A 1 18.36 18.96 -4.62
C MET A 1 17.72 18.31 -3.41
N ALA A 2 16.84 19.02 -2.69
CA ALA A 2 16.15 18.45 -1.54
C ALA A 2 15.09 17.44 -1.99
N VAL A 3 14.93 16.35 -1.25
CA VAL A 3 13.89 15.34 -1.54
C VAL A 3 12.49 15.97 -1.50
N THR A 4 11.65 15.62 -2.46
CA THR A 4 10.23 16.02 -2.50
C THR A 4 9.32 15.04 -1.75
N ALA A 5 8.10 15.48 -1.42
CA ALA A 5 7.12 14.60 -0.77
C ALA A 5 6.73 13.43 -1.69
N GLU A 6 6.65 13.69 -2.99
CA GLU A 6 6.32 12.73 -4.03
C GLU A 6 7.39 11.65 -4.17
N GLU A 7 8.67 12.03 -4.18
CA GLU A 7 9.81 11.09 -4.22
C GLU A 7 9.89 10.25 -2.93
N PHE A 8 9.62 10.86 -1.77
CA PHE A 8 9.55 10.13 -0.50
C PHE A 8 8.42 9.10 -0.52
N ARG A 9 7.22 9.51 -0.95
CA ARG A 9 6.04 8.63 -1.07
C ARG A 9 6.27 7.50 -2.06
N GLU A 10 6.78 7.79 -3.24
CA GLU A 10 7.05 6.77 -4.25
C GLU A 10 8.05 5.74 -3.74
N LYS A 11 9.11 6.21 -3.06
CA LYS A 11 10.12 5.32 -2.48
C LYS A 11 9.50 4.40 -1.43
N PHE A 12 8.69 4.95 -0.54
CA PHE A 12 7.94 4.19 0.46
C PHE A 12 7.04 3.14 -0.18
N TYR A 13 6.24 3.51 -1.18
CA TYR A 13 5.38 2.59 -1.91
C TYR A 13 6.14 1.46 -2.59
N ARG A 14 7.30 1.74 -3.18
CA ARG A 14 8.15 0.70 -3.79
C ARG A 14 8.64 -0.30 -2.75
N TYR A 15 9.05 0.15 -1.55
CA TYR A 15 9.42 -0.76 -0.47
C TYR A 15 8.22 -1.57 0.03
N LEU A 16 7.08 -0.92 0.25
CA LEU A 16 5.86 -1.57 0.72
C LEU A 16 5.40 -2.67 -0.23
N VAL A 17 5.31 -2.38 -1.53
CA VAL A 17 4.98 -3.36 -2.58
C VAL A 17 6.01 -4.48 -2.64
N SER A 18 7.30 -4.16 -2.48
CA SER A 18 8.36 -5.18 -2.49
C SER A 18 8.22 -6.16 -1.31
N ILE A 19 7.90 -5.64 -0.13
CA ILE A 19 7.67 -6.45 1.07
C ILE A 19 6.41 -7.29 0.87
N LEU A 20 5.27 -6.67 0.56
CA LEU A 20 3.97 -7.36 0.44
C LEU A 20 3.92 -8.43 -0.66
N ASN A 21 4.72 -8.32 -1.72
CA ASN A 21 4.78 -9.36 -2.77
C ASN A 21 5.80 -10.47 -2.51
N THR A 22 6.63 -10.37 -1.47
CA THR A 22 7.69 -11.34 -1.22
C THR A 22 7.45 -12.04 0.12
N PRO A 23 7.04 -13.32 0.14
CA PRO A 23 6.72 -14.04 1.39
C PRO A 23 7.84 -13.98 2.43
N GLY A 24 9.10 -14.15 2.00
CA GLY A 24 10.25 -14.05 2.88
C GLY A 24 10.48 -12.66 3.50
N LYS A 25 10.08 -11.59 2.81
CA LYS A 25 10.19 -10.22 3.33
C LYS A 25 9.07 -9.90 4.31
N ILE A 26 7.84 -10.34 4.06
CA ILE A 26 6.74 -10.22 5.04
C ILE A 26 7.13 -10.93 6.34
N GLN A 27 7.64 -12.16 6.25
CA GLN A 27 8.00 -12.91 7.44
C GLN A 27 9.10 -12.20 8.26
N ARG A 28 10.10 -11.65 7.58
CA ARG A 28 11.14 -10.84 8.21
C ARG A 28 10.57 -9.58 8.86
N ALA A 29 9.71 -8.86 8.14
CA ALA A 29 9.06 -7.66 8.67
C ALA A 29 8.27 -7.97 9.95
N LYS A 30 7.53 -9.09 10.00
CA LYS A 30 6.82 -9.55 11.20
C LYS A 30 7.76 -9.88 12.35
N GLN A 31 8.89 -10.52 12.07
CA GLN A 31 9.88 -10.85 13.09
C GLN A 31 10.48 -9.58 13.70
N ASN A 32 10.89 -8.63 12.85
CA ASN A 32 11.41 -7.33 13.27
C ASN A 32 10.36 -6.58 14.11
N PHE A 33 9.11 -6.56 13.64
CA PHE A 33 8.00 -5.90 14.30
C PHE A 33 7.71 -6.41 15.72
N HIS A 34 7.76 -7.74 15.93
CA HIS A 34 7.59 -8.33 17.27
C HIS A 34 8.78 -8.10 18.20
N SER A 35 9.99 -7.91 17.65
CA SER A 35 11.20 -7.66 18.44
C SER A 35 11.32 -6.21 18.92
N SER A 36 10.53 -5.30 18.36
CA SER A 36 10.51 -3.88 18.66
C SER A 36 9.32 -3.46 19.52
N ASP A 37 9.48 -2.42 20.33
CA ASP A 37 8.38 -1.70 21.02
C ASP A 37 7.35 -1.08 20.04
N ASP A 38 7.61 -1.17 18.74
CA ASP A 38 6.77 -0.65 17.66
C ASP A 38 5.43 -1.36 17.54
N THR A 39 5.23 -2.51 18.20
CA THR A 39 3.93 -3.19 18.29
C THR A 39 2.85 -2.24 18.81
N LYS A 40 3.16 -1.41 19.81
CA LYS A 40 2.21 -0.40 20.33
C LYS A 40 2.13 0.85 19.45
N ARG A 41 3.16 1.14 18.65
CA ARG A 41 3.27 2.35 17.83
C ARG A 41 2.64 2.21 16.44
N PHE A 42 2.44 1.00 15.95
CA PHE A 42 1.92 0.76 14.60
C PHE A 42 0.78 -0.25 14.49
N MET A 43 0.42 -1.03 15.54
CA MET A 43 -0.77 -1.91 15.49
C MET A 43 -2.07 -1.10 15.37
N HIS A 44 -2.36 -0.66 14.16
CA HIS A 44 -3.34 0.36 13.88
C HIS A 44 -4.39 -0.13 12.92
N LYS A 45 -5.11 -1.18 13.32
CA LYS A 45 -6.38 -1.50 12.64
C LYS A 45 -7.27 -0.26 12.55
N GLU A 46 -7.29 0.53 13.62
CA GLU A 46 -8.05 1.78 13.67
C GLU A 46 -7.42 2.89 12.84
N SER A 47 -6.12 3.18 12.96
CA SER A 47 -5.52 4.30 12.21
C SER A 47 -5.47 4.04 10.70
N PHE A 48 -5.40 2.78 10.27
CA PHE A 48 -5.48 2.41 8.86
C PHE A 48 -6.93 2.18 8.38
N GLY A 49 -7.94 2.27 9.26
CA GLY A 49 -9.34 2.03 8.90
C GLY A 49 -9.60 0.61 8.39
N ILE A 50 -8.84 -0.37 8.88
CA ILE A 50 -8.90 -1.78 8.48
C ILE A 50 -9.45 -2.67 9.60
N GLN A 51 -10.35 -2.16 10.45
CA GLN A 51 -10.91 -2.95 11.56
C GLN A 51 -11.61 -4.23 11.07
N HIS A 52 -12.17 -4.19 9.85
CA HIS A 52 -12.83 -5.30 9.19
C HIS A 52 -11.88 -6.34 8.57
N TRP A 53 -10.57 -6.08 8.52
CA TRP A 53 -9.60 -7.04 8.01
C TRP A 53 -9.33 -8.15 9.03
N LYS A 54 -8.98 -9.34 8.54
CA LYS A 54 -8.49 -10.44 9.39
C LYS A 54 -7.23 -9.99 10.14
N ASP A 55 -7.05 -10.50 11.36
CA ASP A 55 -5.91 -10.13 12.21
C ASP A 55 -4.57 -10.40 11.52
N GLU A 56 -4.47 -11.51 10.79
CA GLU A 56 -3.27 -11.87 10.05
C GLU A 56 -2.96 -10.85 8.94
N ASP A 57 -3.93 -10.47 8.13
CA ASP A 57 -3.74 -9.48 7.06
C ASP A 57 -3.41 -8.10 7.61
N ALA A 58 -4.08 -7.70 8.70
CA ALA A 58 -3.79 -6.44 9.38
C ALA A 58 -2.38 -6.44 10.00
N LEU A 59 -1.94 -7.54 10.61
CA LEU A 59 -0.58 -7.69 11.14
C LEU A 59 0.45 -7.65 10.01
N ASN A 60 0.19 -8.36 8.90
CA ASN A 60 1.06 -8.38 7.74
C ASN A 60 1.22 -6.97 7.13
N LEU A 61 0.12 -6.23 6.99
CA LEU A 61 0.16 -4.83 6.54
C LEU A 61 0.94 -3.96 7.51
N THR A 62 0.63 -4.05 8.80
CA THR A 62 1.27 -3.24 9.84
C THR A 62 2.78 -3.44 9.86
N ALA A 63 3.22 -4.70 9.88
CA ALA A 63 4.63 -5.04 9.86
C ALA A 63 5.31 -4.55 8.56
N ALA A 64 4.64 -4.71 7.42
CA ALA A 64 5.16 -4.24 6.14
C ALA A 64 5.27 -2.71 6.07
N VAL A 65 4.31 -1.98 6.65
CA VAL A 65 4.35 -0.51 6.73
C VAL A 65 5.50 -0.04 7.61
N ALA A 66 5.68 -0.65 8.80
CA ALA A 66 6.77 -0.30 9.70
C ALA A 66 8.14 -0.54 9.04
N GLU A 67 8.34 -1.71 8.42
CA GLU A 67 9.59 -2.04 7.71
C GLU A 67 9.80 -1.14 6.48
N ALA A 68 8.78 -0.91 5.65
CA ALA A 68 8.88 -0.02 4.50
C ALA A 68 9.24 1.41 4.91
N HIS A 69 8.67 1.87 6.02
CA HIS A 69 8.98 3.17 6.60
C HIS A 69 10.43 3.24 7.07
N ALA A 70 10.90 2.24 7.84
CA ALA A 70 12.30 2.16 8.28
C ALA A 70 13.28 2.21 7.10
N LEU A 71 13.03 1.40 6.06
CA LEU A 71 13.86 1.38 4.83
C LEU A 71 13.84 2.72 4.09
N THR A 72 12.70 3.42 4.09
CA THR A 72 12.59 4.75 3.45
C THR A 72 13.39 5.80 4.23
N MET A 73 13.31 5.77 5.56
CA MET A 73 14.08 6.66 6.43
C MET A 73 15.59 6.39 6.31
N GLU A 74 16.00 5.12 6.25
CA GLU A 74 17.39 4.73 6.01
C GLU A 74 17.89 5.23 4.65
N TYR A 75 17.06 5.14 3.61
CA TYR A 75 17.41 5.64 2.28
C TYR A 75 17.66 7.16 2.27
N TYR A 76 16.85 7.93 3.01
CA TYR A 76 16.95 9.39 3.11
C TYR A 76 17.72 9.87 4.35
N GLN A 77 18.53 9.04 4.99
CA GLN A 77 19.26 9.39 6.22
C GLN A 77 20.23 10.59 6.08
N ARG A 78 20.57 10.97 4.83
CA ARG A 78 21.44 12.12 4.51
C ARG A 78 20.66 13.42 4.30
N GLU A 79 19.34 13.34 4.21
CA GLU A 79 18.48 14.51 4.12
C GLU A 79 18.34 15.17 5.50
N PRO A 80 18.12 16.49 5.57
CA PRO A 80 17.81 17.17 6.81
C PRO A 80 16.65 16.50 7.57
N VAL A 81 16.82 16.33 8.88
CA VAL A 81 15.86 15.64 9.75
C VAL A 81 14.49 16.32 9.69
N GLU A 82 14.46 17.63 9.53
CA GLU A 82 13.23 18.43 9.43
C GLU A 82 12.41 18.05 8.19
N ILE A 83 13.07 17.72 7.07
CA ILE A 83 12.41 17.33 5.82
C ILE A 83 11.79 15.95 5.97
N THR A 84 12.56 14.99 6.50
CA THR A 84 12.08 13.62 6.70
C THR A 84 10.98 13.55 7.77
N GLN A 85 11.08 14.32 8.87
CA GLN A 85 10.03 14.41 9.89
C GLN A 85 8.73 15.02 9.38
N LYS A 86 8.82 16.09 8.58
CA LYS A 86 7.64 16.74 7.97
C LYS A 86 6.85 15.77 7.10
N TYR A 87 7.55 14.92 6.35
CA TYR A 87 6.93 13.89 5.54
C TYR A 87 6.36 12.78 6.43
N ASN A 88 7.12 12.31 7.40
CA ASN A 88 6.73 11.22 8.29
C ASN A 88 5.38 11.47 9.00
N GLN A 89 5.20 12.64 9.63
CA GLN A 89 3.95 13.00 10.32
C GLN A 89 2.72 13.04 9.40
N LYS A 90 2.90 13.47 8.14
CA LYS A 90 1.81 13.62 7.18
C LYS A 90 1.50 12.30 6.44
N PHE A 91 2.52 11.47 6.21
CA PHE A 91 2.39 10.28 5.38
C PHE A 91 1.80 9.09 6.10
N LEU A 92 2.30 8.73 7.29
CA LEU A 92 1.96 7.41 7.86
C LEU A 92 0.48 7.27 8.26
N ASN A 93 -0.12 8.34 8.79
CA ASN A 93 -1.48 8.25 9.35
C ASN A 93 -2.56 8.35 8.28
N THR A 94 -2.33 9.13 7.22
CA THR A 94 -3.36 9.43 6.23
C THR A 94 -3.26 8.52 5.01
N LEU A 95 -2.05 8.31 4.50
CA LEU A 95 -1.81 7.64 3.22
C LEU A 95 -2.24 6.16 3.23
N ILE A 96 -1.85 5.40 4.26
CA ILE A 96 -2.23 3.99 4.36
C ILE A 96 -3.73 3.84 4.63
N SER A 97 -4.30 4.75 5.42
CA SER A 97 -5.73 4.76 5.72
C SER A 97 -6.59 5.00 4.47
N GLU A 98 -6.22 6.00 3.67
CA GLU A 98 -6.91 6.32 2.39
C GLU A 98 -6.86 5.15 1.40
N LEU A 99 -5.75 4.41 1.36
CA LEU A 99 -5.60 3.27 0.47
C LEU A 99 -6.27 1.98 0.97
N ALA A 100 -6.16 1.70 2.26
CA ALA A 100 -6.53 0.40 2.82
C ALA A 100 -7.97 0.35 3.34
N SER A 101 -8.49 1.46 3.89
CA SER A 101 -9.84 1.50 4.45
C SER A 101 -10.98 1.15 3.48
N PRO A 102 -10.96 1.52 2.18
CA PRO A 102 -12.06 1.18 1.28
C PRO A 102 -12.05 -0.29 0.83
N ILE A 103 -11.02 -1.07 1.18
CA ILE A 103 -10.86 -2.44 0.69
C ILE A 103 -11.64 -3.41 1.59
N HIS A 104 -12.76 -3.90 1.09
CA HIS A 104 -13.57 -4.96 1.71
C HIS A 104 -13.53 -6.21 0.81
N ALA A 105 -12.54 -7.09 1.01
CA ALA A 105 -12.34 -8.27 0.18
C ALA A 105 -11.70 -9.42 0.97
N ASP A 106 -11.78 -10.64 0.43
CA ASP A 106 -11.15 -11.83 1.00
C ASP A 106 -9.62 -11.84 0.90
N GLU A 107 -9.07 -11.17 -0.13
CA GLU A 107 -7.63 -10.99 -0.37
C GLU A 107 -7.26 -9.49 -0.34
N PRO A 108 -7.39 -8.79 0.80
CA PRO A 108 -7.30 -7.33 0.84
C PRO A 108 -5.89 -6.80 0.53
N LEU A 109 -4.84 -7.53 0.95
CA LEU A 109 -3.45 -7.16 0.68
C LEU A 109 -3.10 -7.14 -0.81
N LYS A 110 -3.68 -8.06 -1.59
CA LYS A 110 -3.45 -8.15 -3.04
C LYS A 110 -4.06 -6.94 -3.76
N LEU A 111 -5.27 -6.55 -3.38
CA LEU A 111 -5.92 -5.35 -3.92
C LEU A 111 -5.15 -4.09 -3.53
N LEU A 112 -4.69 -4.00 -2.29
CA LEU A 112 -3.86 -2.89 -1.83
C LEU A 112 -2.57 -2.76 -2.66
N VAL A 113 -1.90 -3.88 -2.95
CA VAL A 113 -0.70 -3.90 -3.79
C VAL A 113 -0.98 -3.36 -5.19
N GLU A 114 -2.08 -3.75 -5.81
CA GLU A 114 -2.45 -3.26 -7.15
C GLU A 114 -2.80 -1.77 -7.14
N GLU A 115 -3.52 -1.29 -6.11
CA GLU A 115 -3.80 0.13 -5.93
C GLU A 115 -2.51 0.94 -5.78
N ILE A 116 -1.57 0.49 -4.93
CA ILE A 116 -0.28 1.17 -4.77
C ILE A 116 0.51 1.18 -6.09
N LYS A 117 0.51 0.08 -6.85
CA LYS A 117 1.15 0.04 -8.19
C LYS A 117 0.51 1.03 -9.15
N MET A 118 -0.82 1.22 -9.10
CA MET A 118 -1.52 2.21 -9.91
C MET A 118 -1.08 3.62 -9.54
N GLN A 119 -1.04 3.96 -8.25
CA GLN A 119 -0.58 5.26 -7.75
C GLN A 119 0.87 5.59 -8.18
N ILE A 120 1.77 4.59 -8.12
CA ILE A 120 3.14 4.75 -8.64
C ILE A 120 3.12 5.06 -10.15
N ARG A 121 2.31 4.34 -10.95
CA ARG A 121 2.23 4.56 -12.40
C ARG A 121 1.70 5.95 -12.73
N VAL A 122 0.58 6.37 -12.13
CA VAL A 122 -0.05 7.68 -12.37
C VAL A 122 0.92 8.82 -12.07
N THR A 123 1.68 8.73 -10.97
CA THR A 123 2.71 9.71 -10.61
C THR A 123 3.81 9.82 -11.67
N ASN A 124 4.16 8.72 -12.35
CA ASN A 124 5.19 8.67 -13.38
C ASN A 124 4.68 9.10 -14.77
N THR A 125 3.40 8.93 -15.08
CA THR A 125 2.87 9.16 -16.44
C THR A 125 2.18 10.50 -16.66
N GLN A 126 1.65 11.19 -15.62
CA GLN A 126 0.97 12.48 -15.81
C GLN A 126 0.71 13.22 -14.48
N PRO A 127 1.52 14.24 -14.11
CA PRO A 127 1.21 15.09 -12.95
C PRO A 127 -0.07 15.95 -13.16
N SER A 128 -0.56 16.11 -14.39
CA SER A 128 -1.74 16.96 -14.71
C SER A 128 -3.10 16.28 -14.56
N LEU A 129 -3.17 14.96 -14.33
CA LEU A 129 -4.45 14.24 -14.15
C LEU A 129 -4.87 14.09 -12.68
N ILE A 130 -4.07 14.60 -11.74
CA ILE A 130 -4.29 14.47 -10.29
C ILE A 130 -5.63 15.10 -9.86
N ASN A 131 -6.20 16.02 -10.64
CA ASN A 131 -7.53 16.59 -10.38
C ASN A 131 -8.72 15.65 -10.57
N ASN A 132 -8.54 14.50 -11.25
CA ASN A 132 -9.62 13.53 -11.47
C ASN A 132 -9.56 12.31 -10.53
N TYR A 133 -8.50 12.18 -9.72
CA TYR A 133 -8.32 11.07 -8.77
C TYR A 133 -8.69 11.46 -7.33
N THR A 134 -9.35 12.60 -7.14
CA THR A 134 -9.96 13.07 -5.87
C THR A 134 -11.12 12.19 -5.39
N LEU A 135 -11.13 10.89 -5.73
CA LEU A 135 -12.22 9.96 -5.47
C LEU A 135 -11.81 8.81 -4.55
N LEU A 136 -11.12 9.12 -3.45
CA LEU A 136 -11.01 8.21 -2.30
C LEU A 136 -11.36 8.93 -0.98
N GLY A 137 -12.16 10.00 -1.08
CA GLY A 137 -12.71 10.77 0.04
C GLY A 137 -14.23 10.86 -0.03
N GLY A 138 -14.90 9.71 -0.11
CA GLY A 138 -16.36 9.65 -0.07
C GLY A 138 -16.93 8.55 -0.97
N GLY A 139 -17.31 7.42 -0.37
CA GLY A 139 -18.27 6.45 -0.91
C GLY A 139 -17.99 5.90 -2.32
N ALA A 140 -17.48 4.67 -2.39
CA ALA A 140 -17.68 3.72 -3.49
C ALA A 140 -17.86 4.27 -4.92
N ALA A 141 -16.81 4.22 -5.75
CA ALA A 141 -16.90 4.05 -7.21
C ALA A 141 -15.51 3.71 -7.78
N LEU A 142 -15.26 2.46 -8.17
CA LEU A 142 -15.38 1.93 -9.54
C LEU A 142 -14.27 2.40 -10.49
N LEU A 143 -13.39 1.47 -10.89
CA LEU A 143 -12.88 1.22 -12.27
C LEU A 143 -12.08 -0.10 -12.23
N VAL A 144 -12.68 -1.27 -12.47
CA VAL A 144 -12.82 -1.90 -13.80
C VAL A 144 -11.47 -2.13 -14.51
N LEU A 145 -10.84 -3.29 -14.26
CA LEU A 145 -10.11 -4.06 -15.27
C LEU A 145 -10.33 -5.55 -14.98
N GLY A 146 -11.01 -6.22 -15.91
CA GLY A 146 -11.74 -7.45 -15.67
C GLY A 146 -10.88 -8.68 -15.42
N VAL A 147 -11.15 -9.35 -14.29
CA VAL A 147 -10.88 -10.77 -14.09
C VAL A 147 -12.22 -11.50 -14.16
N ALA A 148 -12.85 -11.49 -15.35
CA ALA A 148 -14.10 -12.20 -15.62
C ALA A 148 -14.15 -12.76 -17.05
N ALA A 149 -13.01 -13.20 -17.59
CA ALA A 149 -12.93 -13.88 -18.88
C ALA A 149 -12.22 -15.25 -18.80
N LEU A 150 -12.20 -15.88 -17.62
CA LEU A 150 -11.73 -17.26 -17.43
C LEU A 150 -12.77 -18.08 -16.66
N ALA A 151 -14.02 -18.03 -17.11
CA ALA A 151 -15.05 -19.00 -16.75
C ALA A 151 -16.13 -19.00 -17.85
N SER A 152 -16.22 -20.10 -18.59
CA SER A 152 -16.97 -20.32 -19.85
C SER A 152 -16.27 -19.74 -21.08
N SER A 153 -15.92 -20.48 -22.14
CA SER A 153 -16.49 -21.73 -22.66
C SER A 153 -15.37 -22.68 -23.09
N GLY A 154 -15.27 -23.81 -22.40
CA GLY A 154 -14.72 -25.03 -22.98
C GLY A 154 -15.87 -25.86 -23.52
N SER A 155 -15.93 -26.08 -24.82
CA SER A 155 -15.96 -27.43 -25.42
C SER A 155 -16.21 -27.36 -26.93
N ASN A 156 -15.33 -28.05 -27.63
CA ASN A 156 -15.39 -28.38 -29.05
C ASN A 156 -16.68 -29.14 -29.40
N THR A 157 -17.30 -28.81 -30.53
CA THR A 157 -17.37 -29.65 -31.75
C THR A 157 -18.49 -29.16 -32.69
N PRO A 158 -18.24 -28.94 -33.99
CA PRO A 158 -19.27 -29.08 -35.00
C PRO A 158 -19.17 -30.48 -35.61
N LYS A 159 -20.24 -31.27 -35.50
CA LYS A 159 -20.46 -32.43 -36.36
C LYS A 159 -21.89 -32.44 -36.87
N ILE A 160 -21.94 -32.42 -38.21
CA ILE A 160 -23.00 -32.71 -39.19
C ILE A 160 -24.15 -31.73 -39.28
#